data_AF-A0A0K0FMD4-F1
#
_entry.id   AF-A0A0K0FMD4-F1
#
_cell.length_a   1.000
_cell.length_b   1.000
_cell.length_c   1.000
_cell.angle_alpha   90.00
_cell.angle_beta   90.00
_cell.angle_gamma   90.00
#
_symmetry.space_group_name_H-M   'P 1'
#
loop_
_entity.id
_entity.type
_entity.pdbx_description
1 polymer ?
#
loop_
_entity_poly.entity_id
_entity_poly.type
_entity_poly.pdbx_seq_one_letter_code
_entity_poly.pdbx_strand_id
1 'polypeptide(L)'
;MSYGEKDNICSINIKVKDKKLRENKEEETKKNQISLCNNLLSVDGISNNYNVHAPRNLRSHSLYQMPDQLAAAVQQAELYLYSSKDFVINLTEYEQNNLLKLENSKNSSEEKRDLFEILLSKWEDSKKFNVFNYSINCMYKLLDGQYNLSIQLNTERGLKRRKPLRFRALDEPFCPYRFNFTKLSPFEVLAYLRCTDRIDEDYSIEQNIIAINASPIERGHSLIIPSVNKKLPQIITPQAIRMATEIMLMTKDRDYHVLYNSLLGQASVNHLHLHFMPWPYESDLIYRKFEHISKNLYFIRPPNWFIHCFGIQLESLEKLDEFLDTTNLIAHKLFENKIAHNFFFTRAPPIRTEGLDRQDVNLSDFPSLVTLYIFPRKSVTGAKPPTNFNPAALELAGCMTAYTYRFFENADEIGVLRIVNDEALLDEKVVQTIIEKINVSLLD
;
A
#
# COMPACT_ATOMS: atom_id res chain seq x y z
N MET A 1 10.49 65.74 13.02
CA MET A 1 9.57 66.70 12.37
C MET A 1 8.92 65.97 11.19
N SER A 2 7.64 66.09 10.86
CA SER A 2 6.48 66.64 11.58
C SER A 2 5.23 66.20 10.80
N TYR A 3 4.13 65.88 11.50
CA TYR A 3 2.74 65.63 11.08
C TYR A 3 2.30 65.71 9.59
N GLY A 4 1.33 64.90 9.15
CA GLY A 4 0.53 63.95 9.94
C GLY A 4 -0.70 63.41 9.19
N GLU A 5 -1.63 62.82 9.96
CA GLU A 5 -2.85 62.19 9.44
C GLU A 5 -3.92 63.19 8.98
N LYS A 6 -4.89 62.69 8.21
CA LYS A 6 -6.30 63.09 8.38
C LYS A 6 -7.27 62.05 7.81
N ASP A 7 -8.06 61.44 8.69
CA ASP A 7 -9.25 60.68 8.32
C ASP A 7 -10.32 61.57 7.67
N ASN A 8 -11.28 60.93 7.02
CA ASN A 8 -12.67 61.27 7.32
C ASN A 8 -13.61 60.08 7.17
N ILE A 9 -14.67 60.08 7.97
CA ILE A 9 -15.59 58.96 8.21
C ILE A 9 -17.02 59.35 7.76
N CYS A 10 -17.96 58.41 7.85
CA CYS A 10 -19.42 58.55 7.67
C CYS A 10 -19.94 58.53 6.20
N SER A 11 -21.14 57.98 5.93
CA SER A 11 -22.07 57.30 6.87
C SER A 11 -23.02 56.30 6.19
N ILE A 12 -23.45 55.34 7.01
CA ILE A 12 -24.58 54.42 6.87
C ILE A 12 -25.80 55.07 6.20
N ASN A 13 -26.52 54.31 5.35
CA ASN A 13 -27.97 54.43 5.32
C ASN A 13 -28.67 53.08 5.06
N ILE A 14 -29.72 52.80 5.82
CA ILE A 14 -30.51 51.56 5.79
C ILE A 14 -31.90 51.92 5.26
N LYS A 15 -32.48 51.11 4.37
CA LYS A 15 -33.95 51.06 4.24
C LYS A 15 -34.48 49.73 3.73
N VAL A 16 -35.21 49.05 4.63
CA VAL A 16 -36.13 47.94 4.36
C VAL A 16 -37.49 48.51 3.95
N LYS A 17 -38.21 47.83 3.02
CA LYS A 17 -39.68 47.76 2.81
C LYS A 17 -40.01 47.50 1.32
N ASP A 18 -41.14 46.90 0.91
CA ASP A 18 -42.07 45.91 1.53
C ASP A 18 -43.10 45.45 0.47
N LYS A 19 -43.83 44.35 0.74
CA LYS A 19 -45.01 43.80 -0.02
C LYS A 19 -44.76 43.29 -1.46
N LYS A 20 -45.36 42.19 -2.00
CA LYS A 20 -46.50 41.27 -1.69
C LYS A 20 -47.79 41.56 -2.53
N LEU A 21 -48.50 40.47 -2.94
CA LEU A 21 -49.60 40.35 -3.95
C LEU A 21 -49.09 40.31 -5.41
N ARG A 22 -49.65 39.56 -6.38
CA ARG A 22 -50.80 38.61 -6.48
C ARG A 22 -50.42 37.51 -7.49
N GLU A 23 -50.69 36.21 -7.28
CA GLU A 23 -51.95 35.47 -7.53
C GLU A 23 -52.52 35.61 -8.96
N ASN A 24 -52.33 34.59 -9.83
CA ASN A 24 -53.37 33.58 -10.13
C ASN A 24 -53.01 32.64 -11.30
N LYS A 25 -53.39 31.36 -11.14
CA LYS A 25 -54.02 30.43 -12.13
C LYS A 25 -53.29 30.11 -13.45
N GLU A 26 -53.18 28.85 -13.89
CA GLU A 26 -53.56 27.55 -13.30
C GLU A 26 -52.63 26.43 -13.89
N GLU A 27 -52.89 25.11 -14.01
CA GLU A 27 -54.12 24.31 -13.97
C GLU A 27 -53.89 22.89 -13.38
N GLU A 28 -54.19 21.84 -14.15
CA GLU A 28 -54.31 20.42 -13.76
C GLU A 28 -53.39 19.52 -14.61
N THR A 29 -53.15 18.21 -14.41
CA THR A 29 -53.40 17.17 -13.38
C THR A 29 -52.23 16.14 -13.52
N LYS A 30 -51.95 15.12 -12.68
CA LYS A 30 -52.76 14.13 -11.95
C LYS A 30 -52.04 13.63 -10.68
N LYS A 31 -52.81 13.10 -9.72
CA LYS A 31 -52.31 12.26 -8.60
C LYS A 31 -52.74 10.80 -8.77
N ASN A 32 -51.99 9.89 -8.14
CA ASN A 32 -52.35 8.62 -7.47
C ASN A 32 -51.01 7.82 -7.28
N GLN A 33 -50.58 7.32 -6.11
CA GLN A 33 -51.20 6.34 -5.17
C GLN A 33 -51.54 5.03 -5.92
N ILE A 34 -51.17 3.81 -5.51
CA ILE A 34 -51.13 3.09 -4.22
C ILE A 34 -49.96 2.04 -4.32
N SER A 35 -49.15 1.60 -3.34
CA SER A 35 -49.25 1.22 -1.90
C SER A 35 -49.45 -0.29 -1.60
N LEU A 36 -48.50 -0.89 -0.86
CA LEU A 36 -48.51 -2.16 -0.08
C LEU A 36 -48.64 -3.56 -0.77
N CYS A 37 -47.56 -4.34 -0.65
CA CYS A 37 -47.42 -5.62 0.07
C CYS A 37 -48.59 -6.65 0.22
N ASN A 38 -48.25 -7.93 -0.09
CA ASN A 38 -48.36 -9.17 0.74
C ASN A 38 -49.17 -10.40 0.25
N ASN A 39 -48.49 -11.56 0.39
CA ASN A 39 -48.94 -12.90 0.83
C ASN A 39 -49.44 -14.01 -0.12
N LEU A 40 -49.18 -15.25 0.38
CA LEU A 40 -49.60 -16.62 -0.03
C LEU A 40 -48.85 -17.22 -1.25
N LEU A 41 -48.09 -18.34 -1.14
CA LEU A 41 -48.40 -19.74 -0.73
C LEU A 41 -49.19 -20.50 -1.83
N SER A 42 -48.59 -21.45 -2.56
CA SER A 42 -48.43 -22.91 -2.26
C SER A 42 -49.74 -23.71 -2.36
N VAL A 43 -49.86 -24.93 -2.90
CA VAL A 43 -48.86 -25.96 -3.29
C VAL A 43 -49.52 -27.02 -4.24
N ASP A 44 -48.74 -27.96 -4.82
CA ASP A 44 -49.13 -29.17 -5.58
C ASP A 44 -49.96 -29.04 -6.90
N GLY A 45 -49.90 -29.97 -7.87
CA GLY A 45 -49.00 -31.14 -8.03
C GLY A 45 -49.52 -32.20 -9.04
N ILE A 46 -48.64 -33.13 -9.47
CA ILE A 46 -48.94 -34.46 -10.11
C ILE A 46 -49.57 -34.40 -11.54
N SER A 47 -49.18 -35.15 -12.59
CA SER A 47 -48.04 -36.02 -13.00
C SER A 47 -48.20 -36.32 -14.54
N ASN A 48 -47.59 -37.26 -15.29
CA ASN A 48 -46.67 -38.40 -15.08
C ASN A 48 -46.03 -38.85 -16.44
N ASN A 49 -45.15 -39.88 -16.42
CA ASN A 49 -44.84 -40.86 -17.50
C ASN A 49 -44.12 -40.37 -18.80
N TYR A 50 -43.18 -41.11 -19.42
CA TYR A 50 -42.54 -42.41 -19.13
C TYR A 50 -41.17 -42.55 -19.87
N ASN A 51 -40.18 -43.23 -19.25
CA ASN A 51 -39.17 -44.14 -19.87
C ASN A 51 -38.12 -43.59 -20.90
N VAL A 52 -36.85 -44.05 -20.99
CA VAL A 52 -35.99 -45.02 -20.24
C VAL A 52 -34.50 -44.52 -20.26
N HIS A 53 -33.65 -45.15 -19.44
CA HIS A 53 -32.17 -45.23 -19.49
C HIS A 53 -31.32 -44.08 -18.90
N ALA A 54 -30.41 -44.49 -18.02
CA ALA A 54 -29.26 -43.72 -17.54
C ALA A 54 -27.96 -44.27 -18.19
N PRO A 55 -26.83 -43.55 -18.09
CA PRO A 55 -26.02 -43.71 -16.88
C PRO A 55 -25.83 -42.41 -16.07
N ARG A 56 -25.41 -42.56 -14.81
CA ARG A 56 -25.06 -41.43 -13.93
C ARG A 56 -23.69 -40.88 -14.31
N ASN A 57 -23.62 -39.65 -14.81
CA ASN A 57 -22.39 -38.85 -14.74
C ASN A 57 -22.43 -37.96 -13.49
N LEU A 58 -21.28 -37.78 -12.85
CA LEU A 58 -21.15 -36.94 -11.65
C LEU A 58 -21.30 -35.46 -12.00
N ARG A 59 -21.76 -34.66 -11.02
CA ARG A 59 -21.78 -33.20 -11.13
C ARG A 59 -20.36 -32.68 -11.31
N SER A 60 -20.10 -31.93 -12.37
CA SER A 60 -18.85 -31.20 -12.60
C SER A 60 -19.12 -29.71 -12.79
N HIS A 61 -18.20 -28.90 -12.25
CA HIS A 61 -18.07 -27.44 -12.38
C HIS A 61 -19.36 -26.59 -12.33
N SER A 62 -19.57 -25.94 -11.18
CA SER A 62 -20.33 -24.69 -11.12
C SER A 62 -19.55 -23.58 -11.85
N LEU A 63 -19.74 -23.47 -13.16
CA LEU A 63 -19.24 -22.36 -13.96
C LEU A 63 -19.99 -21.07 -13.55
N TYR A 64 -19.36 -20.28 -12.69
CA TYR A 64 -19.82 -18.93 -12.38
C TYR A 64 -19.61 -18.05 -13.63
N GLN A 65 -20.68 -17.76 -14.37
CA GLN A 65 -20.60 -16.81 -15.48
C GLN A 65 -20.58 -15.39 -14.93
N MET A 66 -19.44 -14.72 -15.11
CA MET A 66 -19.26 -13.30 -14.84
C MET A 66 -20.28 -12.45 -15.64
N PRO A 67 -20.89 -11.40 -15.06
CA PRO A 67 -21.73 -10.47 -15.80
C PRO A 67 -20.97 -9.80 -16.96
N ASP A 68 -21.63 -9.51 -18.07
CA ASP A 68 -20.96 -9.01 -19.30
C ASP A 68 -20.16 -7.71 -19.09
N GLN A 69 -20.57 -6.87 -18.14
CA GLN A 69 -19.86 -5.66 -17.75
C GLN A 69 -18.52 -5.94 -17.03
N LEU A 70 -18.40 -7.08 -16.33
CA LEU A 70 -17.11 -7.59 -15.84
C LEU A 70 -16.28 -8.16 -16.99
N ALA A 71 -16.90 -8.88 -17.93
CA ALA A 71 -16.17 -9.53 -19.03
C ALA A 71 -15.39 -8.53 -19.89
N ALA A 72 -15.97 -7.38 -20.24
CA ALA A 72 -15.29 -6.32 -20.99
C ALA A 72 -14.15 -5.63 -20.20
N ALA A 73 -14.27 -5.56 -18.86
CA ALA A 73 -13.20 -5.04 -17.98
C ALA A 73 -12.03 -6.03 -17.83
N VAL A 74 -12.36 -7.32 -17.65
CA VAL A 74 -11.40 -8.43 -17.53
C VAL A 74 -10.65 -8.70 -18.84
N GLN A 75 -11.13 -8.20 -19.99
CA GLN A 75 -10.37 -8.20 -21.25
C GLN A 75 -9.17 -7.22 -21.29
N GLN A 76 -8.95 -6.37 -20.27
CA GLN A 76 -7.78 -5.48 -20.19
C GLN A 76 -6.85 -5.79 -19.01
N ALA A 77 -7.41 -6.13 -17.84
CA ALA A 77 -6.65 -6.56 -16.67
C ALA A 77 -6.24 -8.04 -16.80
N GLU A 78 -4.95 -8.33 -16.67
CA GLU A 78 -4.36 -9.63 -17.04
C GLU A 78 -4.17 -10.55 -15.85
N LEU A 79 -4.48 -11.83 -16.01
CA LEU A 79 -4.28 -12.84 -14.97
C LEU A 79 -2.82 -13.31 -14.99
N TYR A 80 -1.99 -12.74 -14.11
CA TYR A 80 -0.62 -13.18 -13.93
C TYR A 80 -0.57 -14.44 -13.06
N LEU A 81 -0.22 -15.56 -13.69
CA LEU A 81 0.02 -16.84 -13.02
C LEU A 81 1.48 -16.93 -12.57
N TYR A 82 1.70 -17.34 -11.33
CA TYR A 82 3.05 -17.55 -10.78
C TYR A 82 3.12 -18.76 -9.85
N SER A 83 4.33 -19.08 -9.42
CA SER A 83 4.68 -20.24 -8.60
C SER A 83 5.96 -19.94 -7.81
N SER A 84 6.31 -20.83 -6.87
CA SER A 84 7.61 -20.85 -6.19
C SER A 84 8.82 -20.84 -7.14
N LYS A 85 8.66 -21.34 -8.38
CA LYS A 85 9.70 -21.36 -9.43
C LYS A 85 9.98 -19.99 -10.05
N ASP A 86 9.10 -19.01 -9.84
CA ASP A 86 9.28 -17.63 -10.31
C ASP A 86 10.04 -16.76 -9.30
N PHE A 87 10.38 -17.30 -8.11
CA PHE A 87 10.97 -16.55 -7.01
C PHE A 87 12.50 -16.46 -7.11
N VAL A 88 13.03 -15.24 -7.06
CA VAL A 88 14.46 -14.95 -6.95
C VAL A 88 14.77 -14.62 -5.50
N ILE A 89 15.39 -15.55 -4.76
CA ILE A 89 15.86 -15.32 -3.39
C ILE A 89 16.99 -14.27 -3.39
N ASN A 90 18.07 -14.58 -4.10
CA ASN A 90 19.26 -13.73 -4.21
C ASN A 90 19.27 -13.01 -5.56
N LEU A 91 18.92 -11.72 -5.58
CA LEU A 91 18.84 -10.95 -6.83
C LEU A 91 20.22 -10.70 -7.46
N THR A 92 21.28 -10.55 -6.65
CA THR A 92 22.66 -10.36 -7.14
C THR A 92 23.14 -11.55 -7.97
N GLU A 93 22.88 -12.76 -7.50
CA GLU A 93 23.23 -13.99 -8.21
C GLU A 93 22.38 -14.17 -9.48
N TYR A 94 21.12 -13.75 -9.47
CA TYR A 94 20.27 -13.75 -10.66
C TYR A 94 20.77 -12.79 -11.75
N GLU A 95 21.16 -11.57 -11.36
CA GLU A 95 21.79 -10.58 -12.25
C GLU A 95 23.08 -11.12 -12.87
N GLN A 96 24.01 -11.62 -12.03
CA GLN A 96 25.27 -12.22 -12.48
C GLN A 96 25.06 -13.38 -13.45
N ASN A 97 24.15 -14.31 -13.12
CA ASN A 97 23.83 -15.45 -14.00
C ASN A 97 23.17 -15.02 -15.32
N ASN A 98 22.42 -13.92 -15.36
CA ASN A 98 21.81 -13.42 -16.59
C ASN A 98 22.82 -12.70 -17.49
N LEU A 99 23.78 -11.95 -16.93
CA LEU A 99 24.88 -11.38 -17.71
C LEU A 99 25.66 -12.48 -18.45
N LEU A 100 26.01 -13.56 -17.75
CA LEU A 100 26.68 -14.74 -18.34
C LEU A 100 25.85 -15.43 -19.44
N LYS A 101 24.50 -15.41 -19.38
CA LYS A 101 23.64 -15.95 -20.46
C LYS A 101 23.60 -15.05 -21.69
N LEU A 102 23.57 -13.72 -21.48
CA LEU A 102 23.56 -12.72 -22.55
C LEU A 102 24.85 -12.76 -23.38
N GLU A 103 25.99 -13.04 -22.74
CA GLU A 103 27.27 -13.25 -23.41
C GLU A 103 27.32 -14.56 -24.23
N ASN A 104 26.56 -15.59 -23.83
CA ASN A 104 26.75 -16.96 -24.32
C ASN A 104 25.63 -17.53 -25.23
N SER A 105 24.52 -16.82 -25.49
CA SER A 105 23.48 -17.39 -26.38
C SER A 105 22.71 -16.40 -27.27
N LYS A 106 22.59 -16.78 -28.54
CA LYS A 106 21.53 -16.35 -29.46
C LYS A 106 20.63 -17.55 -29.74
N ASN A 107 19.57 -17.74 -28.96
CA ASN A 107 18.42 -18.57 -29.31
C ASN A 107 17.28 -18.29 -28.32
N SER A 108 16.18 -17.72 -28.80
CA SER A 108 15.03 -17.36 -27.96
C SER A 108 14.00 -18.50 -27.92
N SER A 109 13.84 -19.15 -26.76
CA SER A 109 12.54 -19.68 -26.37
C SER A 109 11.59 -18.53 -26.01
N GLU A 110 10.27 -18.76 -26.07
CA GLU A 110 9.30 -17.81 -25.53
C GLU A 110 9.37 -17.80 -24.00
N GLU A 111 10.23 -16.96 -23.43
CA GLU A 111 10.30 -16.78 -21.98
C GLU A 111 9.02 -16.11 -21.45
N LYS A 112 8.61 -16.54 -20.25
CA LYS A 112 7.48 -15.93 -19.52
C LYS A 112 7.81 -14.47 -19.24
N ARG A 113 7.01 -13.55 -19.80
CA ARG A 113 7.13 -12.09 -19.55
C ARG A 113 7.20 -11.78 -18.05
N ASP A 114 8.02 -10.80 -17.71
CA ASP A 114 8.20 -10.43 -16.32
C ASP A 114 6.97 -9.72 -15.74
N LEU A 115 6.67 -9.95 -14.46
CA LEU A 115 5.59 -9.26 -13.77
C LEU A 115 5.81 -7.74 -13.79
N PHE A 116 7.04 -7.28 -13.56
CA PHE A 116 7.35 -5.86 -13.53
C PHE A 116 7.21 -5.21 -14.90
N GLU A 117 7.68 -5.85 -15.98
CA GLU A 117 7.51 -5.37 -17.35
C GLU A 117 6.02 -5.20 -17.71
N ILE A 118 5.19 -6.19 -17.38
CA ILE A 118 3.73 -6.15 -17.62
C ILE A 118 3.11 -4.98 -16.86
N LEU A 119 3.39 -4.85 -15.56
CA LEU A 119 2.83 -3.81 -14.70
C LEU A 119 3.25 -2.41 -15.15
N LEU A 120 4.54 -2.20 -15.42
CA LEU A 120 5.09 -0.91 -15.82
C LEU A 120 4.59 -0.48 -17.21
N SER A 121 4.55 -1.42 -18.16
CA SER A 121 3.99 -1.20 -19.49
C SER A 121 2.53 -0.74 -19.41
N LYS A 122 1.69 -1.46 -18.65
CA LYS A 122 0.28 -1.09 -18.45
C LYS A 122 0.09 0.20 -17.67
N TRP A 123 0.93 0.48 -16.68
CA TRP A 123 0.89 1.72 -15.91
C TRP A 123 1.19 2.94 -16.79
N GLU A 124 2.15 2.83 -17.70
CA GLU A 124 2.40 3.83 -18.75
C GLU A 124 1.21 3.95 -19.71
N ASP A 125 0.73 2.81 -20.20
CA ASP A 125 -0.32 2.74 -21.21
C ASP A 125 -1.65 3.33 -20.68
N SER A 126 -1.95 3.17 -19.39
CA SER A 126 -3.13 3.76 -18.74
C SER A 126 -3.13 5.28 -18.64
N LYS A 127 -2.02 5.98 -18.95
CA LYS A 127 -2.02 7.45 -19.04
C LYS A 127 -3.03 7.95 -20.08
N LYS A 128 -3.28 7.20 -21.16
CA LYS A 128 -4.28 7.53 -22.19
C LYS A 128 -5.73 7.48 -21.70
N PHE A 129 -5.99 6.90 -20.53
CA PHE A 129 -7.32 6.80 -19.92
C PHE A 129 -7.58 7.84 -18.81
N ASN A 130 -6.66 8.78 -18.58
CA ASN A 130 -6.78 9.86 -17.58
C ASN A 130 -7.05 9.39 -16.12
N VAL A 131 -6.56 8.21 -15.75
CA VAL A 131 -6.72 7.65 -14.38
C VAL A 131 -5.82 8.30 -13.32
N PHE A 132 -4.86 9.11 -13.73
CA PHE A 132 -3.93 9.82 -12.83
C PHE A 132 -4.46 11.22 -12.51
N ASN A 133 -4.39 11.62 -11.22
CA ASN A 133 -4.81 12.97 -10.80
C ASN A 133 -3.82 14.07 -11.27
N TYR A 134 -2.60 13.71 -11.66
CA TYR A 134 -1.52 14.61 -12.09
C TYR A 134 -0.41 13.87 -12.83
N SER A 135 0.44 14.63 -13.53
CA SER A 135 1.69 14.15 -14.11
C SER A 135 2.80 14.12 -13.07
N ILE A 136 3.76 13.20 -13.21
CA ILE A 136 4.89 13.09 -12.29
C ILE A 136 5.97 14.08 -12.72
N ASN A 137 6.01 15.22 -12.02
CA ASN A 137 6.94 16.32 -12.23
C ASN A 137 7.74 16.53 -10.93
N CYS A 138 8.78 15.72 -10.74
CA CYS A 138 9.50 15.61 -9.47
C CYS A 138 10.92 16.20 -9.54
N MET A 139 11.41 16.69 -8.40
CA MET A 139 12.82 17.05 -8.19
C MET A 139 13.34 16.34 -6.95
N TYR A 140 14.65 16.04 -6.90
CA TYR A 140 15.25 15.24 -5.85
C TYR A 140 16.52 15.91 -5.33
N LYS A 141 16.84 15.72 -4.04
CA LYS A 141 18.17 15.93 -3.48
C LYS A 141 18.41 14.93 -2.34
N LEU A 142 19.67 14.77 -1.94
CA LEU A 142 19.99 14.23 -0.62
C LEU A 142 19.98 15.38 0.41
N LEU A 143 19.81 15.04 1.68
CA LEU A 143 19.95 15.94 2.83
C LEU A 143 21.29 15.67 3.51
N ASP A 144 22.07 16.73 3.74
CA ASP A 144 23.33 16.63 4.50
C ASP A 144 23.02 16.21 5.94
N GLY A 145 23.67 15.14 6.39
CA GLY A 145 23.41 14.54 7.70
C GLY A 145 24.02 13.15 7.85
N GLN A 146 23.66 12.45 8.93
CA GLN A 146 24.20 11.12 9.24
C GLN A 146 23.35 9.97 8.72
N TYR A 147 22.14 10.20 8.19
CA TYR A 147 21.22 9.18 7.69
C TYR A 147 21.03 9.20 6.17
N ASN A 148 21.75 10.07 5.45
CA ASN A 148 21.71 10.20 3.96
C ASN A 148 20.29 10.28 3.39
N LEU A 149 19.41 11.03 4.05
CA LEU A 149 17.99 11.09 3.70
C LEU A 149 17.81 11.64 2.28
N SER A 150 17.14 10.88 1.40
CA SER A 150 16.72 11.37 0.09
C SER A 150 15.40 12.12 0.22
N ILE A 151 15.17 13.17 -0.58
CA ILE A 151 13.91 13.92 -0.57
C ILE A 151 13.40 14.21 -1.99
N GLN A 152 12.12 13.92 -2.26
CA GLN A 152 11.43 14.20 -3.52
C GLN A 152 10.42 15.35 -3.35
N LEU A 153 10.57 16.44 -4.10
CA LEU A 153 9.50 17.43 -4.28
C LEU A 153 8.46 16.93 -5.28
N ASN A 154 7.19 16.90 -4.86
CA ASN A 154 6.05 16.65 -5.72
C ASN A 154 4.87 17.56 -5.32
N THR A 155 4.86 18.77 -5.90
CA THR A 155 3.85 19.81 -5.58
C THR A 155 2.46 19.47 -6.10
N GLU A 156 2.36 18.81 -7.26
CA GLU A 156 1.08 18.37 -7.80
C GLU A 156 0.39 17.36 -6.88
N ARG A 157 1.15 16.42 -6.30
CA ARG A 157 0.68 15.51 -5.25
C ARG A 157 0.28 16.23 -3.96
N GLY A 158 0.89 17.36 -3.65
CA GLY A 158 0.48 18.24 -2.55
C GLY A 158 -0.90 18.85 -2.74
N LEU A 159 -1.21 19.27 -3.98
CA LEU A 159 -2.42 20.03 -4.32
C LEU A 159 -3.60 19.16 -4.77
N LYS A 160 -3.35 18.16 -5.61
CA LYS A 160 -4.38 17.42 -6.37
C LYS A 160 -4.76 16.07 -5.74
N ARG A 161 -3.94 15.53 -4.83
CA ARG A 161 -4.24 14.26 -4.13
C ARG A 161 -5.46 14.39 -3.24
N ARG A 162 -6.35 13.40 -3.27
CA ARG A 162 -7.50 13.28 -2.36
C ARG A 162 -7.05 13.41 -0.89
N LYS A 163 -7.69 14.33 -0.14
CA LYS A 163 -7.46 14.49 1.31
C LYS A 163 -7.62 13.13 2.03
N PRO A 164 -6.65 12.70 2.87
CA PRO A 164 -6.75 11.46 3.63
C PRO A 164 -8.03 11.40 4.46
N LEU A 165 -8.55 10.18 4.65
CA LEU A 165 -9.55 9.94 5.69
C LEU A 165 -8.92 10.19 7.08
N ARG A 166 -9.76 10.56 8.05
CA ARG A 166 -9.37 10.67 9.47
C ARG A 166 -9.85 9.42 10.18
N PHE A 167 -8.98 8.84 11.01
CA PHE A 167 -9.25 7.64 11.78
C PHE A 167 -9.06 7.91 13.28
N ARG A 168 -9.74 7.11 14.11
CA ARG A 168 -9.72 7.21 15.58
C ARG A 168 -9.10 5.99 16.26
N ALA A 169 -9.12 4.85 15.58
CA ALA A 169 -8.62 3.57 16.08
C ALA A 169 -7.92 2.79 14.95
N LEU A 170 -7.12 1.77 15.31
CA LEU A 170 -6.48 0.86 14.34
C LEU A 170 -7.45 -0.17 13.76
N ASP A 171 -8.58 -0.38 14.44
CA ASP A 171 -9.63 -1.34 14.19
C ASP A 171 -10.96 -0.68 13.80
N GLU A 172 -10.93 0.50 13.16
CA GLU A 172 -12.14 1.04 12.52
C GLU A 172 -12.66 0.04 11.48
N PRO A 173 -13.96 -0.32 11.50
CA PRO A 173 -14.53 -1.24 10.54
C PRO A 173 -14.53 -0.64 9.12
N PHE A 174 -14.47 -1.52 8.11
CA PHE A 174 -14.64 -1.14 6.72
C PHE A 174 -15.99 -0.42 6.51
N CYS A 175 -15.99 0.61 5.66
CA CYS A 175 -17.18 1.43 5.41
C CYS A 175 -17.46 1.51 3.89
N PRO A 176 -18.50 0.82 3.36
CA PRO A 176 -18.79 0.80 1.93
C PRO A 176 -19.14 2.19 1.37
N TYR A 177 -19.64 3.10 2.20
CA TYR A 177 -19.98 4.47 1.82
C TYR A 177 -18.74 5.37 1.58
N ARG A 178 -17.64 5.15 2.32
CA ARG A 178 -16.36 5.85 2.09
C ARG A 178 -15.72 5.39 0.76
N PHE A 179 -14.73 6.13 0.27
CA PHE A 179 -13.89 5.64 -0.85
C PHE A 179 -13.18 4.34 -0.44
N ASN A 180 -13.19 3.35 -1.33
CA ASN A 180 -12.56 2.05 -1.15
C ASN A 180 -12.37 1.39 -2.54
N PHE A 181 -11.48 0.40 -2.62
CA PHE A 181 -11.06 -0.18 -3.90
C PHE A 181 -12.07 -1.03 -4.67
N THR A 182 -13.27 -1.34 -4.14
CA THR A 182 -14.36 -1.93 -4.97
C THR A 182 -15.04 -0.89 -5.89
N LYS A 183 -14.44 0.30 -6.01
CA LYS A 183 -14.90 1.44 -6.82
C LYS A 183 -13.83 1.91 -7.83
N LEU A 184 -12.77 1.12 -8.01
CA LEU A 184 -11.77 1.36 -9.06
C LEU A 184 -12.42 1.24 -10.44
N SER A 185 -11.98 2.07 -11.37
CA SER A 185 -12.24 1.93 -12.79
C SER A 185 -11.54 0.67 -13.33
N PRO A 186 -12.10 -0.03 -14.34
CA PRO A 186 -11.38 -1.07 -15.07
C PRO A 186 -9.98 -0.63 -15.54
N PHE A 187 -9.86 0.62 -16.00
CA PHE A 187 -8.60 1.22 -16.46
C PHE A 187 -7.57 1.48 -15.34
N GLU A 188 -7.95 1.35 -14.07
CA GLU A 188 -7.03 1.38 -12.93
C GLU A 188 -6.50 -0.02 -12.56
N VAL A 189 -7.04 -1.12 -13.09
CA VAL A 189 -6.60 -2.48 -12.74
C VAL A 189 -5.54 -2.97 -13.73
N LEU A 190 -4.33 -3.25 -13.25
CA LEU A 190 -3.20 -3.67 -14.09
C LEU A 190 -3.21 -5.20 -14.30
N ALA A 191 -3.31 -5.94 -13.19
CA ALA A 191 -3.25 -7.40 -13.17
C ALA A 191 -4.05 -8.01 -12.01
N TYR A 192 -4.54 -9.23 -12.23
CA TYR A 192 -4.98 -10.17 -11.19
C TYR A 192 -3.83 -11.14 -10.88
N LEU A 193 -3.58 -11.41 -9.60
CA LEU A 193 -2.49 -12.28 -9.17
C LEU A 193 -3.00 -13.65 -8.70
N ARG A 194 -2.43 -14.73 -9.24
CA ARG A 194 -2.73 -16.10 -8.78
C ARG A 194 -1.47 -16.98 -8.74
N CYS A 195 -1.23 -17.61 -7.60
CA CYS A 195 -0.25 -18.70 -7.49
C CYS A 195 -0.85 -20.04 -7.95
N THR A 196 -0.06 -20.88 -8.60
CA THR A 196 -0.53 -22.14 -9.21
C THR A 196 -0.16 -23.40 -8.43
N ASP A 197 0.79 -23.30 -7.50
CA ASP A 197 1.35 -24.39 -6.69
C ASP A 197 0.96 -24.33 -5.19
N ARG A 198 0.03 -23.43 -4.83
CA ARG A 198 -0.61 -23.39 -3.50
C ARG A 198 -2.06 -23.86 -3.56
N ILE A 199 -2.49 -24.53 -2.49
CA ILE A 199 -3.77 -25.26 -2.42
C ILE A 199 -4.76 -24.61 -1.43
N ASP A 200 -4.28 -23.69 -0.56
CA ASP A 200 -5.00 -23.03 0.52
C ASP A 200 -6.39 -22.49 0.09
N GLU A 201 -7.44 -22.92 0.80
CA GLU A 201 -8.81 -23.05 0.26
C GLU A 201 -9.60 -21.75 -0.03
N ASP A 202 -9.02 -20.56 0.14
CA ASP A 202 -9.69 -19.27 -0.12
C ASP A 202 -8.83 -18.22 -0.85
N TYR A 203 -7.90 -18.70 -1.70
CA TYR A 203 -7.30 -17.93 -2.80
C TYR A 203 -8.21 -17.93 -4.03
N SER A 204 -9.45 -17.43 -3.87
CA SER A 204 -10.34 -17.18 -5.01
C SER A 204 -9.71 -16.15 -5.97
N ILE A 205 -9.84 -16.40 -7.28
CA ILE A 205 -9.04 -15.71 -8.32
C ILE A 205 -9.41 -14.21 -8.44
N GLU A 206 -10.68 -13.90 -8.23
CA GLU A 206 -11.33 -12.62 -8.51
C GLU A 206 -11.09 -11.55 -7.43
N GLN A 207 -9.92 -11.60 -6.77
CA GLN A 207 -9.77 -10.98 -5.45
C GLN A 207 -8.41 -10.34 -5.17
N ASN A 208 -7.31 -10.84 -5.73
CA ASN A 208 -5.98 -10.26 -5.52
C ASN A 208 -5.60 -9.43 -6.75
N ILE A 209 -5.59 -8.11 -6.61
CA ILE A 209 -5.29 -7.19 -7.73
C ILE A 209 -4.06 -6.35 -7.46
N ILE A 210 -3.31 -6.04 -8.53
CA ILE A 210 -2.45 -4.87 -8.59
C ILE A 210 -3.19 -3.81 -9.41
N ALA A 211 -3.34 -2.62 -8.82
CA ALA A 211 -4.01 -1.48 -9.42
C ALA A 211 -3.12 -0.23 -9.42
N ILE A 212 -3.44 0.76 -10.23
CA ILE A 212 -2.77 2.06 -10.27
C ILE A 212 -3.03 2.82 -8.97
N ASN A 213 -2.00 3.45 -8.41
CA ASN A 213 -2.23 4.54 -7.47
C ASN A 213 -2.51 5.82 -8.27
N ALA A 214 -3.78 6.23 -8.34
CA ALA A 214 -4.19 7.47 -9.01
C ALA A 214 -3.51 8.75 -8.46
N SER A 215 -2.84 8.68 -7.31
CA SER A 215 -1.96 9.72 -6.75
C SER A 215 -0.54 9.18 -6.52
N PRO A 216 0.20 8.89 -7.61
CA PRO A 216 1.51 8.23 -7.55
C PRO A 216 2.58 9.14 -6.93
N ILE A 217 3.53 8.54 -6.22
CA ILE A 217 4.76 9.23 -5.80
C ILE A 217 5.79 9.20 -6.93
N GLU A 218 5.92 8.03 -7.57
CA GLU A 218 6.93 7.77 -8.59
C GLU A 218 6.32 7.02 -9.79
N ARG A 219 7.02 7.01 -10.93
CA ARG A 219 6.66 6.24 -12.11
C ARG A 219 6.44 4.76 -11.74
N GLY A 220 5.36 4.16 -12.22
CA GLY A 220 5.00 2.76 -11.89
C GLY A 220 4.36 2.55 -10.51
N HIS A 221 4.23 3.59 -9.67
CA HIS A 221 3.60 3.47 -8.35
C HIS A 221 2.17 2.92 -8.46
N SER A 222 2.02 1.72 -7.92
CA SER A 222 0.84 0.87 -7.94
C SER A 222 0.42 0.50 -6.51
N LEU A 223 -0.70 -0.21 -6.37
CA LEU A 223 -1.29 -0.67 -5.12
C LEU A 223 -1.52 -2.17 -5.21
N ILE A 224 -1.06 -2.90 -4.20
CA ILE A 224 -1.39 -4.32 -3.99
C ILE A 224 -2.63 -4.35 -3.10
N ILE A 225 -3.71 -4.98 -3.56
CA ILE A 225 -4.99 -5.02 -2.84
C ILE A 225 -5.37 -6.51 -2.66
N PRO A 226 -5.04 -7.11 -1.50
CA PRO A 226 -5.41 -8.48 -1.16
C PRO A 226 -6.92 -8.59 -0.93
N SER A 227 -7.55 -9.60 -1.53
CA SER A 227 -8.96 -9.91 -1.30
C SER A 227 -9.93 -8.72 -1.36
N VAL A 228 -9.86 -7.93 -2.44
CA VAL A 228 -10.64 -6.69 -2.66
C VAL A 228 -12.16 -6.87 -2.43
N ASN A 229 -12.70 -8.05 -2.74
CA ASN A 229 -14.14 -8.34 -2.56
C ASN A 229 -14.52 -8.79 -1.13
N LYS A 230 -13.56 -9.26 -0.31
CA LYS A 230 -13.76 -9.49 1.15
C LYS A 230 -13.83 -8.17 1.94
N LYS A 231 -13.46 -7.03 1.34
CA LYS A 231 -13.65 -5.68 1.90
C LYS A 231 -13.00 -5.53 3.28
N LEU A 232 -11.80 -6.10 3.43
CA LEU A 232 -11.06 -6.12 4.69
C LEU A 232 -10.70 -4.68 5.12
N PRO A 233 -10.76 -4.31 6.41
CA PRO A 233 -10.23 -3.03 6.89
C PRO A 233 -8.71 -2.97 6.70
N GLN A 234 -8.10 -1.79 6.87
CA GLN A 234 -6.66 -1.58 6.78
C GLN A 234 -5.92 -2.11 8.03
N ILE A 235 -6.01 -3.42 8.21
CA ILE A 235 -5.32 -4.24 9.20
C ILE A 235 -4.55 -5.28 8.38
N ILE A 236 -3.23 -5.36 8.56
CA ILE A 236 -2.39 -6.30 7.82
C ILE A 236 -2.77 -7.76 8.16
N THR A 237 -2.74 -8.65 7.17
CA THR A 237 -3.12 -10.07 7.29
C THR A 237 -2.00 -11.00 6.81
N PRO A 238 -2.00 -12.30 7.20
CA PRO A 238 -1.03 -13.27 6.69
C PRO A 238 -1.01 -13.37 5.16
N GLN A 239 -2.19 -13.31 4.52
CA GLN A 239 -2.31 -13.24 3.05
C GLN A 239 -1.60 -12.00 2.48
N ALA A 240 -1.77 -10.84 3.09
CA ALA A 240 -1.16 -9.58 2.65
C ALA A 240 0.37 -9.58 2.81
N ILE A 241 0.87 -10.11 3.93
CA ILE A 241 2.31 -10.27 4.21
C ILE A 241 2.93 -11.28 3.22
N ARG A 242 2.30 -12.43 3.01
CA ARG A 242 2.77 -13.45 2.05
C ARG A 242 2.78 -12.88 0.63
N MET A 243 1.70 -12.23 0.17
CA MET A 243 1.67 -11.57 -1.15
C MET A 243 2.75 -10.49 -1.33
N ALA A 244 3.01 -9.67 -0.30
CA ALA A 244 4.07 -8.66 -0.35
C ALA A 244 5.46 -9.30 -0.55
N THR A 245 5.74 -10.35 0.23
CA THR A 245 6.99 -11.13 0.17
C THR A 245 7.19 -11.75 -1.21
N GLU A 246 6.14 -12.33 -1.78
CA GLU A 246 6.17 -13.03 -3.08
C GLU A 246 6.31 -12.07 -4.27
N ILE A 247 5.67 -10.89 -4.20
CA ILE A 247 5.88 -9.83 -5.20
C ILE A 247 7.32 -9.33 -5.14
N MET A 248 7.89 -9.14 -3.95
CA MET A 248 9.31 -8.79 -3.80
C MET A 248 10.24 -9.89 -4.33
N LEU A 249 9.92 -11.17 -4.10
CA LEU A 249 10.67 -12.31 -4.64
C LEU A 249 10.64 -12.39 -6.17
N MET A 250 9.52 -12.05 -6.81
CA MET A 250 9.41 -11.97 -8.27
C MET A 250 10.00 -10.68 -8.85
N THR A 251 10.13 -9.61 -8.06
CA THR A 251 10.65 -8.33 -8.52
C THR A 251 12.17 -8.37 -8.64
N LYS A 252 12.65 -8.03 -9.84
CA LYS A 252 14.07 -8.03 -10.25
C LYS A 252 14.67 -6.62 -10.37
N ASP A 253 14.01 -5.66 -9.74
CA ASP A 253 14.42 -4.27 -9.63
C ASP A 253 14.70 -3.98 -8.14
N ARG A 254 15.82 -3.32 -7.84
CA ARG A 254 16.29 -3.04 -6.47
C ARG A 254 15.62 -1.81 -5.87
N ASP A 255 15.22 -0.86 -6.72
CA ASP A 255 14.56 0.39 -6.32
C ASP A 255 13.11 0.14 -5.88
N TYR A 256 12.52 -1.01 -6.25
CA TYR A 256 11.14 -1.35 -5.93
C TYR A 256 10.94 -1.83 -4.49
N HIS A 257 9.91 -1.29 -3.86
CA HIS A 257 9.55 -1.54 -2.48
C HIS A 257 8.06 -1.83 -2.32
N VAL A 258 7.70 -2.68 -1.36
CA VAL A 258 6.31 -2.86 -0.91
C VAL A 258 6.10 -2.16 0.44
N LEU A 259 5.10 -1.29 0.52
CA LEU A 259 4.85 -0.42 1.66
C LEU A 259 3.47 -0.66 2.27
N TYR A 260 3.38 -0.94 3.57
CA TYR A 260 2.09 -0.93 4.28
C TYR A 260 2.06 0.15 5.37
N ASN A 261 0.89 0.78 5.48
CA ASN A 261 0.58 1.86 6.40
C ASN A 261 -0.69 1.47 7.17
N SER A 262 -0.65 1.33 8.50
CA SER A 262 -1.88 1.08 9.30
C SER A 262 -2.71 2.35 9.47
N LEU A 263 -3.97 2.24 9.94
CA LEU A 263 -4.90 3.38 10.00
C LEU A 263 -4.34 4.60 10.74
N LEU A 264 -3.77 4.41 11.94
CA LEU A 264 -3.10 5.46 12.70
C LEU A 264 -1.59 5.57 12.36
N GLY A 265 -1.07 4.63 11.56
CA GLY A 265 0.24 4.63 10.91
C GLY A 265 0.21 5.30 9.54
N GLN A 266 -0.38 6.49 9.47
CA GLN A 266 -0.45 7.36 8.28
C GLN A 266 -1.25 6.87 7.04
N ALA A 267 -2.04 5.79 7.11
CA ALA A 267 -2.91 5.39 5.98
C ALA A 267 -3.88 6.49 5.49
N SER A 268 -4.50 6.28 4.32
CA SER A 268 -5.43 7.23 3.69
C SER A 268 -6.79 6.65 3.25
N VAL A 269 -6.93 5.33 3.25
CA VAL A 269 -8.12 4.53 2.89
C VAL A 269 -8.31 3.46 3.97
N ASN A 270 -9.55 3.14 4.35
CA ASN A 270 -9.86 1.96 5.17
C ASN A 270 -10.41 0.83 4.30
N HIS A 271 -9.51 0.21 3.55
CA HIS A 271 -9.68 -1.03 2.79
C HIS A 271 -8.26 -1.57 2.59
N LEU A 272 -7.99 -2.83 2.94
CA LEU A 272 -6.65 -3.42 2.94
C LEU A 272 -5.90 -3.20 1.61
N HIS A 273 -4.80 -2.45 1.69
CA HIS A 273 -3.88 -2.19 0.59
C HIS A 273 -2.46 -1.99 1.08
N LEU A 274 -1.51 -2.31 0.20
CA LEU A 274 -0.11 -1.93 0.26
C LEU A 274 0.21 -1.09 -0.99
N HIS A 275 1.26 -0.30 -0.95
CA HIS A 275 1.84 0.33 -2.14
C HIS A 275 2.91 -0.57 -2.71
N PHE A 276 3.10 -0.53 -4.03
CA PHE A 276 4.23 -1.12 -4.75
C PHE A 276 4.80 -0.03 -5.65
N MET A 277 6.02 0.42 -5.40
CA MET A 277 6.61 1.58 -6.09
C MET A 277 8.14 1.53 -6.09
N PRO A 278 8.80 2.16 -7.08
CA PRO A 278 10.22 2.41 -7.01
C PRO A 278 10.53 3.64 -6.18
N TRP A 279 11.75 3.74 -5.68
CA TRP A 279 12.36 4.97 -5.21
C TRP A 279 13.82 5.06 -5.69
N PRO A 280 14.23 6.12 -6.41
CA PRO A 280 15.51 6.16 -7.14
C PRO A 280 16.74 6.46 -6.27
N TYR A 281 16.70 6.08 -4.99
CA TYR A 281 17.78 6.23 -4.02
C TYR A 281 17.74 5.08 -3.02
N GLU A 282 18.88 4.49 -2.72
CA GLU A 282 18.98 3.44 -1.71
C GLU A 282 18.62 3.99 -0.32
N SER A 283 17.84 3.21 0.44
CA SER A 283 17.57 3.51 1.85
C SER A 283 18.80 3.21 2.68
N ASP A 284 19.39 4.21 3.34
CA ASP A 284 20.58 4.04 4.16
C ASP A 284 20.39 3.05 5.34
N LEU A 285 19.14 2.72 5.67
CA LEU A 285 18.75 1.67 6.62
C LEU A 285 19.36 0.30 6.27
N ILE A 286 19.54 -0.01 4.97
CA ILE A 286 20.11 -1.29 4.52
C ILE A 286 21.61 -1.43 4.85
N TYR A 287 22.29 -0.31 5.10
CA TYR A 287 23.71 -0.25 5.46
C TYR A 287 23.95 -0.24 6.99
N ARG A 288 22.87 -0.32 7.79
CA ARG A 288 22.95 -0.23 9.25
C ARG A 288 23.22 -1.57 9.93
N LYS A 289 23.88 -1.50 11.09
CA LYS A 289 24.03 -2.61 12.03
C LYS A 289 22.83 -2.68 12.95
N PHE A 290 22.25 -3.86 13.09
CA PHE A 290 21.13 -4.16 13.98
C PHE A 290 21.60 -5.00 15.17
N GLU A 291 20.86 -4.95 16.27
CA GLU A 291 20.95 -5.93 17.35
C GLU A 291 20.15 -7.18 16.97
N HIS A 292 20.70 -8.37 17.23
CA HIS A 292 19.94 -9.62 17.11
C HIS A 292 19.04 -9.82 18.33
N ILE A 293 17.81 -10.28 18.12
CA ILE A 293 16.84 -10.52 19.20
C ILE A 293 16.59 -12.02 19.40
N SER A 294 16.13 -12.71 18.34
CA SER A 294 15.82 -14.15 18.35
C SER A 294 15.50 -14.62 16.92
N LYS A 295 15.77 -15.89 16.58
CA LYS A 295 15.54 -16.47 15.23
C LYS A 295 16.09 -15.53 14.13
N ASN A 296 15.27 -15.11 13.16
CA ASN A 296 15.61 -14.11 12.12
C ASN A 296 15.09 -12.68 12.45
N LEU A 297 14.81 -12.38 13.71
CA LEU A 297 14.39 -11.07 14.18
C LEU A 297 15.57 -10.23 14.68
N TYR A 298 15.68 -9.04 14.11
CA TYR A 298 16.68 -8.02 14.43
C TYR A 298 15.99 -6.71 14.84
N PHE A 299 16.70 -5.82 15.52
CA PHE A 299 16.17 -4.52 15.97
C PHE A 299 17.21 -3.40 15.89
N ILE A 300 16.75 -2.18 15.62
CA ILE A 300 17.55 -0.95 15.64
C ILE A 300 16.77 0.19 16.30
N ARG A 301 17.47 1.06 17.02
CA ARG A 301 16.91 2.23 17.74
C ARG A 301 17.77 3.49 17.50
N PRO A 302 17.27 4.69 17.85
CA PRO A 302 18.09 5.90 17.86
C PRO A 302 19.31 5.77 18.79
N PRO A 303 20.48 6.32 18.40
CA PRO A 303 20.75 7.11 17.20
C PRO A 303 21.12 6.27 15.95
N ASN A 304 21.21 4.95 16.03
CA ASN A 304 21.70 4.13 14.92
C ASN A 304 20.75 4.14 13.71
N TRP A 305 19.43 4.22 13.95
CA TRP A 305 18.43 4.71 13.00
C TRP A 305 17.51 5.73 13.68
N PHE A 306 16.98 6.69 12.94
CA PHE A 306 16.21 7.80 13.53
C PHE A 306 14.84 7.42 14.11
N ILE A 307 14.39 6.18 13.92
CA ILE A 307 13.21 5.62 14.56
C ILE A 307 13.47 4.15 14.91
N HIS A 308 12.78 3.64 15.94
CA HIS A 308 12.75 2.21 16.24
C HIS A 308 12.28 1.41 15.03
N CYS A 309 12.98 0.32 14.72
CA CYS A 309 12.64 -0.57 13.62
C CYS A 309 13.03 -2.01 13.94
N PHE A 310 12.11 -2.95 13.71
CA PHE A 310 12.45 -4.37 13.59
C PHE A 310 12.94 -4.65 12.17
N GLY A 311 13.95 -5.51 12.03
CA GLY A 311 14.38 -6.07 10.75
C GLY A 311 14.11 -7.57 10.72
N ILE A 312 13.63 -8.09 9.59
CA ILE A 312 13.41 -9.52 9.34
C ILE A 312 13.89 -9.80 7.91
N GLN A 313 14.64 -10.88 7.69
CA GLN A 313 15.22 -11.19 6.39
C GLN A 313 14.90 -12.62 5.94
N LEU A 314 14.66 -12.78 4.64
CA LEU A 314 14.39 -14.06 4.01
C LEU A 314 15.67 -14.58 3.32
N GLU A 315 16.38 -15.45 4.02
CA GLU A 315 17.68 -16.00 3.59
C GLU A 315 17.55 -17.11 2.54
N SER A 316 16.49 -17.94 2.60
CA SER A 316 16.25 -19.04 1.67
C SER A 316 14.75 -19.41 1.61
N LEU A 317 14.34 -20.25 0.63
CA LEU A 317 12.93 -20.67 0.52
C LEU A 317 12.49 -21.58 1.67
N GLU A 318 13.41 -22.36 2.23
CA GLU A 318 13.19 -23.20 3.42
C GLU A 318 12.91 -22.36 4.68
N LYS A 319 13.28 -21.07 4.66
CA LYS A 319 13.01 -20.08 5.71
C LYS A 319 11.77 -19.22 5.45
N LEU A 320 11.03 -19.46 4.36
CA LEU A 320 9.86 -18.64 3.99
C LEU A 320 8.78 -18.64 5.08
N ASP A 321 8.41 -19.80 5.62
CA ASP A 321 7.35 -19.85 6.63
C ASP A 321 7.84 -19.29 7.99
N GLU A 322 9.10 -19.48 8.38
CA GLU A 322 9.69 -18.85 9.58
C GLU A 322 9.72 -17.31 9.49
N PHE A 323 10.04 -16.76 8.32
CA PHE A 323 9.96 -15.33 8.02
C PHE A 323 8.52 -14.82 8.12
N LEU A 324 7.55 -15.54 7.56
CA LEU A 324 6.15 -15.14 7.54
C LEU A 324 5.51 -15.26 8.93
N ASP A 325 5.79 -16.31 9.70
CA ASP A 325 5.26 -16.51 11.06
C ASP A 325 5.83 -15.46 12.01
N THR A 326 7.13 -15.19 11.95
CA THR A 326 7.77 -14.10 12.73
C THR A 326 7.16 -12.74 12.38
N THR A 327 6.94 -12.46 11.08
CA THR A 327 6.27 -11.23 10.63
C THR A 327 4.83 -11.13 11.13
N ASN A 328 4.06 -12.22 11.05
CA ASN A 328 2.67 -12.28 11.51
C ASN A 328 2.57 -12.10 13.03
N LEU A 329 3.46 -12.71 13.80
CA LEU A 329 3.55 -12.53 15.25
C LEU A 329 3.78 -11.06 15.60
N ILE A 330 4.75 -10.40 14.96
CA ILE A 330 5.06 -8.99 15.23
C ILE A 330 3.88 -8.09 14.84
N ALA A 331 3.26 -8.33 13.69
CA ALA A 331 2.03 -7.64 13.27
C ALA A 331 0.91 -7.77 14.30
N HIS A 332 0.69 -8.99 14.81
CA HIS A 332 -0.32 -9.31 15.82
C HIS A 332 -0.02 -8.60 17.14
N LYS A 333 1.18 -8.75 17.71
CA LYS A 333 1.58 -8.14 18.97
C LYS A 333 1.47 -6.60 18.92
N LEU A 334 1.85 -5.97 17.80
CA LEU A 334 1.69 -4.52 17.62
C LEU A 334 0.21 -4.11 17.58
N PHE A 335 -0.64 -4.86 16.87
CA PHE A 335 -2.07 -4.59 16.78
C PHE A 335 -2.82 -4.83 18.11
N GLU A 336 -2.52 -5.91 18.83
CA GLU A 336 -3.07 -6.22 20.16
C GLU A 336 -2.81 -5.08 21.15
N ASN A 337 -1.56 -4.61 21.20
CA ASN A 337 -1.12 -3.54 22.09
C ASN A 337 -1.49 -2.13 21.54
N LYS A 338 -2.30 -2.06 20.48
CA LYS A 338 -2.83 -0.84 19.83
C LYS A 338 -1.74 0.14 19.34
N ILE A 339 -0.60 -0.40 18.92
CA ILE A 339 0.54 0.37 18.39
C ILE A 339 0.38 0.53 16.86
N ALA A 340 0.41 1.79 16.41
CA ALA A 340 0.48 2.11 15.00
C ALA A 340 1.82 1.64 14.42
N HIS A 341 1.80 1.20 13.17
CA HIS A 341 2.96 0.55 12.57
C HIS A 341 2.96 0.67 11.04
N ASN A 342 4.16 0.63 10.49
CA ASN A 342 4.44 0.77 9.06
C ASN A 342 5.45 -0.30 8.64
N PHE A 343 5.27 -0.86 7.44
CA PHE A 343 6.11 -1.92 6.90
C PHE A 343 6.77 -1.41 5.61
N PHE A 344 8.06 -1.65 5.45
CA PHE A 344 8.86 -1.36 4.28
C PHE A 344 9.60 -2.64 3.87
N PHE A 345 9.12 -3.31 2.82
CA PHE A 345 9.83 -4.43 2.19
C PHE A 345 10.74 -3.88 1.09
N THR A 346 11.99 -4.35 1.04
CA THR A 346 12.98 -4.01 0.02
C THR A 346 13.86 -5.21 -0.32
N ARG A 347 14.67 -5.08 -1.37
CA ARG A 347 15.91 -5.83 -1.52
C ARG A 347 17.00 -5.19 -0.64
N ALA A 348 17.82 -6.00 0.02
CA ALA A 348 18.92 -5.52 0.87
C ALA A 348 20.06 -6.57 0.99
N PRO A 349 21.29 -6.15 1.33
CA PRO A 349 22.36 -7.06 1.76
C PRO A 349 22.02 -7.79 3.07
N PRO A 350 22.78 -8.84 3.45
CA PRO A 350 22.59 -9.52 4.73
C PRO A 350 22.62 -8.58 5.93
N ILE A 351 21.66 -8.69 6.86
CA ILE A 351 21.58 -7.83 8.04
C ILE A 351 22.83 -8.01 8.91
N ARG A 352 23.59 -6.94 9.11
CA ARG A 352 24.82 -6.95 9.92
C ARG A 352 24.50 -6.83 11.41
N THR A 353 25.08 -7.69 12.22
CA THR A 353 25.05 -7.62 13.70
C THR A 353 26.36 -7.08 14.30
N GLU A 354 27.45 -7.08 13.52
CA GLU A 354 28.79 -6.73 13.98
C GLU A 354 29.41 -5.56 13.18
N GLY A 355 30.53 -5.03 13.68
CA GLY A 355 31.29 -3.95 13.04
C GLY A 355 30.69 -2.55 13.26
N LEU A 356 30.88 -1.67 12.28
CA LEU A 356 30.47 -0.26 12.32
C LEU A 356 28.94 -0.10 12.27
N ASP A 357 28.41 0.93 12.92
CA ASP A 357 26.96 1.18 12.98
C ASP A 357 26.34 1.50 11.61
N ARG A 358 27.12 2.14 10.72
CA ARG A 358 26.89 2.23 9.27
C ARG A 358 28.12 1.66 8.56
N GLN A 359 27.91 0.88 7.52
CA GLN A 359 28.96 0.45 6.59
C GLN A 359 28.39 0.44 5.18
N ASP A 360 28.93 1.32 4.34
CA ASP A 360 28.67 1.34 2.90
C ASP A 360 29.24 0.08 2.23
N VAL A 361 28.50 -0.52 1.30
CA VAL A 361 28.96 -1.68 0.54
C VAL A 361 28.43 -1.64 -0.89
N ASN A 362 29.26 -2.06 -1.84
CA ASN A 362 28.85 -2.24 -3.23
C ASN A 362 27.83 -3.39 -3.34
N LEU A 363 26.60 -3.09 -3.74
CA LEU A 363 25.49 -4.06 -3.74
C LEU A 363 25.60 -5.19 -4.78
N SER A 364 26.60 -5.15 -5.69
CA SER A 364 26.93 -6.29 -6.57
C SER A 364 27.74 -7.39 -5.88
N ASP A 365 28.30 -7.10 -4.70
CA ASP A 365 29.31 -7.96 -4.05
C ASP A 365 28.70 -8.76 -2.89
N PHE A 366 27.43 -8.52 -2.58
CA PHE A 366 26.67 -9.14 -1.49
C PHE A 366 25.36 -9.74 -2.01
N PRO A 367 24.82 -10.80 -1.37
CA PRO A 367 23.48 -11.33 -1.68
C PRO A 367 22.40 -10.25 -1.55
N SER A 368 21.40 -10.25 -2.44
CA SER A 368 20.33 -9.24 -2.45
C SER A 368 18.97 -9.87 -2.12
N LEU A 369 18.66 -9.86 -0.83
CA LEU A 369 17.62 -10.67 -0.19
C LEU A 369 16.36 -9.85 0.10
N VAL A 370 15.20 -10.51 0.11
CA VAL A 370 13.94 -9.87 0.52
C VAL A 370 13.97 -9.61 2.02
N THR A 371 13.85 -8.33 2.38
CA THR A 371 14.05 -7.85 3.74
C THR A 371 12.90 -6.93 4.13
N LEU A 372 12.32 -7.15 5.30
CA LEU A 372 11.20 -6.40 5.84
C LEU A 372 11.66 -5.59 7.07
N TYR A 373 11.41 -4.29 6.99
CA TYR A 373 11.59 -3.34 8.07
C TYR A 373 10.22 -2.92 8.63
N ILE A 374 10.00 -3.09 9.94
CA ILE A 374 8.73 -2.76 10.62
C ILE A 374 8.98 -1.65 11.64
N PHE A 375 8.34 -0.50 11.44
CA PHE A 375 8.45 0.69 12.28
C PHE A 375 7.27 0.79 13.26
N PRO A 376 7.41 0.41 14.55
CA PRO A 376 6.44 0.75 15.59
C PRO A 376 6.46 2.27 15.86
N ARG A 377 5.29 2.92 15.86
CA ARG A 377 5.19 4.38 15.96
C ARG A 377 4.02 4.87 16.82
N LYS A 378 4.11 6.13 17.26
CA LYS A 378 3.00 6.91 17.83
C LYS A 378 1.78 6.88 16.90
N SER A 379 0.59 6.74 17.47
CA SER A 379 -0.68 6.82 16.72
C SER A 379 -1.02 8.25 16.33
N VAL A 380 -1.09 8.55 15.03
CA VAL A 380 -1.55 9.87 14.54
C VAL A 380 -3.07 9.88 14.50
N THR A 381 -3.68 10.65 15.40
CA THR A 381 -5.14 10.75 15.55
C THR A 381 -5.67 12.13 15.13
N GLY A 382 -6.95 12.19 14.77
CA GLY A 382 -7.62 13.46 14.49
C GLY A 382 -7.26 14.06 13.12
N ALA A 383 -6.85 15.32 13.11
CA ALA A 383 -6.46 16.03 11.88
C ALA A 383 -4.94 15.94 11.69
N LYS A 384 -4.49 15.30 10.61
CA LYS A 384 -3.12 15.48 10.13
C LYS A 384 -2.90 16.99 9.93
N PRO A 385 -1.83 17.61 10.46
CA PRO A 385 -1.57 19.02 10.24
C PRO A 385 -1.34 19.31 8.74
N PRO A 386 -1.27 20.59 8.31
CA PRO A 386 -0.72 20.95 7.01
C PRO A 386 0.81 20.74 7.02
N THR A 387 1.22 19.47 7.12
CA THR A 387 2.62 19.08 7.27
C THR A 387 3.34 19.12 5.92
N ASN A 388 4.64 19.39 5.99
CA ASN A 388 5.55 19.41 4.85
C ASN A 388 5.64 18.05 4.14
N PHE A 389 5.60 16.98 4.94
CA PHE A 389 5.51 15.57 4.57
C PHE A 389 4.79 14.79 5.69
N ASN A 390 4.49 13.51 5.52
CA ASN A 390 3.85 12.70 6.57
C ASN A 390 4.77 11.50 6.87
N PRO A 391 5.23 11.25 8.12
CA PRO A 391 6.09 10.10 8.44
C PRO A 391 5.39 8.73 8.30
N ALA A 392 5.24 8.25 7.06
CA ALA A 392 4.67 6.96 6.68
C ALA A 392 5.79 5.96 6.31
N ALA A 393 5.46 4.78 5.78
CA ALA A 393 6.44 3.70 5.57
C ALA A 393 7.66 4.08 4.73
N LEU A 394 7.48 4.90 3.68
CA LEU A 394 8.56 5.36 2.81
C LEU A 394 9.46 6.36 3.55
N GLU A 395 8.85 7.36 4.19
CA GLU A 395 9.58 8.38 4.94
C GLU A 395 10.28 7.82 6.19
N LEU A 396 9.72 6.81 6.86
CA LEU A 396 10.39 6.14 8.00
C LEU A 396 11.57 5.24 7.58
N ALA A 397 11.62 4.85 6.30
CA ALA A 397 12.78 4.22 5.65
C ALA A 397 13.76 5.25 5.05
N GLY A 398 13.66 6.54 5.41
CA GLY A 398 14.63 7.58 5.00
C GLY A 398 14.33 8.24 3.66
N CYS A 399 13.26 7.81 2.98
CA CYS A 399 12.88 8.25 1.64
C CYS A 399 11.79 9.34 1.73
N MET A 400 12.20 10.60 1.90
CA MET A 400 11.31 11.71 2.26
C MET A 400 10.51 12.23 1.06
N THR A 401 9.24 12.56 1.26
CA THR A 401 8.47 13.37 0.30
C THR A 401 8.45 14.85 0.70
N ALA A 402 8.15 15.75 -0.23
CA ALA A 402 7.98 17.18 0.00
C ALA A 402 6.84 17.72 -0.87
N TYR A 403 5.91 18.48 -0.28
CA TYR A 403 4.73 18.99 -1.00
C TYR A 403 4.79 20.48 -1.36
N THR A 404 5.86 21.19 -0.97
CA THR A 404 6.08 22.60 -1.33
C THR A 404 7.56 22.88 -1.62
N TYR A 405 7.83 23.75 -2.60
CA TYR A 405 9.19 24.25 -2.88
C TYR A 405 9.84 24.83 -1.62
N ARG A 406 9.11 25.66 -0.86
CA ARG A 406 9.63 26.27 0.38
C ARG A 406 10.17 25.24 1.36
N PHE A 407 9.49 24.10 1.53
CA PHE A 407 10.03 23.02 2.36
C PHE A 407 11.23 22.35 1.69
N PHE A 408 11.12 21.91 0.44
CA PHE A 408 12.20 21.19 -0.25
C PHE A 408 13.53 21.96 -0.24
N GLU A 409 13.50 23.26 -0.56
CA GLU A 409 14.70 24.12 -0.49
C GLU A 409 15.31 24.13 0.91
N ASN A 410 14.49 24.42 1.93
CA ASN A 410 14.93 24.63 3.32
C ASN A 410 14.96 23.35 4.17
N ALA A 411 14.74 22.18 3.58
CA ALA A 411 14.79 20.90 4.29
C ALA A 411 16.25 20.55 4.59
N ASP A 412 16.51 20.30 5.88
CA ASP A 412 17.71 19.71 6.45
C ASP A 412 17.35 18.42 7.20
N GLU A 413 18.34 17.58 7.50
CA GLU A 413 18.11 16.35 8.25
C GLU A 413 17.52 16.65 9.64
N ILE A 414 18.02 17.68 10.33
CA ILE A 414 17.59 18.07 11.69
C ILE A 414 16.09 18.42 11.75
N GLY A 415 15.58 19.16 10.76
CA GLY A 415 14.16 19.50 10.65
C GLY A 415 13.27 18.29 10.34
N VAL A 416 13.74 17.37 9.50
CA VAL A 416 13.05 16.09 9.24
C VAL A 416 13.00 15.23 10.51
N LEU A 417 14.13 15.07 11.21
CA LEU A 417 14.22 14.32 12.46
C LEU A 417 13.28 14.85 13.54
N ARG A 418 13.14 16.17 13.68
CA ARG A 418 12.16 16.77 14.61
C ARG A 418 10.72 16.34 14.30
N ILE A 419 10.31 16.40 13.03
CA ILE A 419 8.97 15.98 12.59
C ILE A 419 8.73 14.48 12.86
N VAL A 420 9.73 13.62 12.60
CA VAL A 420 9.62 12.17 12.90
C VAL A 420 9.58 11.92 14.42
N ASN A 421 10.39 12.63 15.20
CA ASN A 421 10.42 12.51 16.67
C ASN A 421 9.08 12.90 17.29
N ASP A 422 8.46 14.00 16.84
CA ASP A 422 7.17 14.46 17.33
C ASP A 422 6.04 13.52 16.91
N GLU A 423 5.89 13.26 15.60
CA GLU A 423 4.72 12.55 15.03
C GLU A 423 4.81 11.01 15.03
N ALA A 424 6.00 10.42 15.17
CA ALA A 424 6.20 8.99 14.94
C ALA A 424 7.02 8.26 16.01
N LEU A 425 8.15 8.79 16.48
CA LEU A 425 9.03 8.08 17.42
C LEU A 425 8.26 7.64 18.68
N LEU A 426 8.14 6.32 18.89
CA LEU A 426 7.47 5.74 20.06
C LEU A 426 8.39 5.84 21.30
N ASP A 427 7.82 5.74 22.51
CA ASP A 427 8.61 5.75 23.75
C ASP A 427 9.39 4.44 23.92
N GLU A 428 10.69 4.52 24.26
CA GLU A 428 11.60 3.37 24.41
C GLU A 428 11.02 2.32 25.37
N LYS A 429 10.36 2.70 26.47
CA LYS A 429 9.79 1.74 27.43
C LYS A 429 8.63 0.96 26.81
N VAL A 430 7.83 1.61 25.95
CA VAL A 430 6.75 0.96 25.21
C VAL A 430 7.32 -0.01 24.18
N VAL A 431 8.39 0.36 23.48
CA VAL A 431 9.05 -0.51 22.49
C VAL A 431 9.73 -1.70 23.16
N GLN A 432 10.48 -1.48 24.25
CA GLN A 432 11.13 -2.53 25.04
C GLN A 432 10.11 -3.54 25.59
N THR A 433 8.99 -3.07 26.15
CA THR A 433 7.86 -3.92 26.59
C THR A 433 7.31 -4.81 25.45
N ILE A 434 7.41 -4.35 24.20
CA ILE A 434 6.94 -5.08 23.01
C ILE A 434 7.98 -6.06 22.50
N ILE A 435 9.27 -5.70 22.50
CA ILE A 435 10.39 -6.61 22.22
C ILE A 435 10.32 -7.82 23.16
N GLU A 436 10.11 -7.59 24.46
CA GLU A 436 9.94 -8.65 25.47
C GLU A 436 8.73 -9.56 25.16
N LYS A 437 7.57 -8.97 24.87
CA LYS A 437 6.34 -9.72 24.50
C LYS A 437 6.43 -10.49 23.19
N ILE A 438 7.27 -10.04 22.25
CA ILE A 438 7.56 -10.76 21.01
C ILE A 438 8.53 -11.90 21.30
N ASN A 439 9.63 -11.63 22.02
CA ASN A 439 10.67 -12.62 22.27
C ASN A 439 10.17 -13.83 23.08
N VAL A 440 9.33 -13.61 24.10
CA VAL A 440 8.67 -14.72 24.82
C VAL A 440 7.90 -15.63 23.85
N SER A 441 7.04 -15.05 23.01
CA SER A 441 6.28 -15.81 21.99
C SER A 441 7.08 -16.20 20.74
N LEU A 442 8.42 -16.06 20.76
CA LEU A 442 9.34 -16.70 19.81
C LEU A 442 10.12 -17.85 20.46
N LEU A 443 10.08 -17.99 21.78
CA LEU A 443 10.72 -19.06 22.55
C LEU A 443 9.70 -20.17 22.94
N ASP A 444 8.42 -19.79 23.04
CA ASP A 444 7.26 -20.71 22.99
C ASP A 444 7.10 -21.36 21.58
#